data_AF-A0A2D5APL5-F1
#
_entry.id   AF-A0A2D5APL5-F1
#
_cell.length_a   1.000
_cell.length_b   1.000
_cell.length_c   1.000
_cell.angle_alpha   90.00
_cell.angle_beta   90.00
_cell.angle_gamma   90.00
#
_symmetry.space_group_name_H-M   'P 1'
#
loop_
_entity.id
_entity.type
_entity.pdbx_description
1 polymer ?
#
loop_
_entity_poly.entity_id
_entity_poly.type
_entity_poly.pdbx_seq_one_letter_code
_entity_poly.pdbx_strand_id
1 'polypeptide(L)'
;MPARKRISSLKQLRLITVGLCLVFAHNAAARTWTSADGSKTFEGELTNYDATSGQVTVSMAGGKNITFAQAMLSEEDIAFLKENSSGSSGGVALKGLPEELPDPDGEEADMSQPVKVYILMGQSNMLGFGKPGPLQEAAKAGTYPYLVDEAGEWTVRKDVRNVRVMCSGNSPAKDHINDWMTIQGNIGPEIGIGHFVGHVTDAPVMILKSCIGNRSLGWDLLPPGTEAWEHGGKLQPGYRGTPDEPQGDTGGDMSRGWYAGCQYDGDVSAAKAVLENLD
;
A
#
# COMPACT_ATOMS: atom_id res chain seq x y z
N MET A 1 12.51 31.77 43.36
CA MET A 1 13.73 32.44 42.86
C MET A 1 14.87 32.10 43.81
N PRO A 2 16.15 31.98 43.38
CA PRO A 2 16.75 32.02 42.03
C PRO A 2 17.38 30.64 41.68
N ALA A 3 17.96 30.30 40.53
CA ALA A 3 18.62 31.06 39.49
C ALA A 3 18.38 30.39 38.12
N ARG A 4 17.94 31.19 37.13
CA ARG A 4 17.94 30.81 35.71
C ARG A 4 19.35 30.97 35.16
N LYS A 5 20.02 29.88 34.82
CA LYS A 5 21.16 29.91 33.89
C LYS A 5 20.62 29.83 32.46
N ARG A 6 20.89 30.88 31.68
CA ARG A 6 20.77 30.90 30.22
C ARG A 6 21.72 29.84 29.65
N ILE A 7 21.21 28.90 28.87
CA ILE A 7 22.02 28.09 27.97
C ILE A 7 21.74 28.59 26.56
N SER A 8 22.86 28.86 25.89
CA SER A 8 23.06 29.43 24.58
C SER A 8 22.47 28.60 23.45
N SER A 9 22.00 29.32 22.42
CA SER A 9 21.73 28.85 21.07
C SER A 9 22.79 27.86 20.56
N LEU A 10 22.39 26.61 20.38
CA LEU A 10 23.06 25.70 19.46
C LEU A 10 22.35 25.78 18.11
N LYS A 11 23.03 26.36 17.13
CA LYS A 11 22.67 26.22 15.72
C LYS A 11 22.67 24.73 15.40
N GLN A 12 21.51 24.17 15.06
CA GLN A 12 21.45 22.84 14.45
C GLN A 12 22.22 22.88 13.12
N LEU A 13 23.37 22.23 13.13
CA LEU A 13 24.16 21.92 11.95
C LEU A 13 23.32 20.99 11.08
N ARG A 14 22.86 21.47 9.92
CA ARG A 14 22.26 20.62 8.89
C ARG A 14 23.34 19.66 8.39
N LEU A 15 23.34 18.44 8.89
CA LEU A 15 24.06 17.35 8.25
C LEU A 15 23.32 17.07 6.94
N ILE A 16 23.91 17.51 5.82
CA ILE A 16 23.54 16.99 4.51
C ILE A 16 24.11 15.58 4.47
N THR A 17 23.30 14.60 4.88
CA THR A 17 23.60 13.20 4.60
C THR A 17 23.41 13.03 3.10
N VAL A 18 24.52 13.06 2.36
CA VAL A 18 24.59 12.51 1.01
C VAL A 18 24.26 11.04 1.15
N GLY A 19 23.01 10.68 0.82
CA GLY A 19 22.58 9.30 0.75
C GLY A 19 23.40 8.60 -0.30
N LEU A 20 24.41 7.86 0.14
CA LEU A 20 25.11 6.87 -0.64
C LEU A 20 24.05 5.87 -1.12
N CYS A 21 23.69 5.94 -2.40
CA CYS A 21 22.91 4.89 -3.06
C CYS A 21 23.73 3.59 -3.01
N LEU A 22 23.56 2.84 -1.94
CA LEU A 22 23.84 1.41 -1.91
C LEU A 22 22.76 0.74 -2.73
N VAL A 23 23.04 0.61 -4.03
CA VAL A 23 22.35 -0.32 -4.90
C VAL A 23 22.66 -1.72 -4.35
N PHE A 24 21.70 -2.33 -3.68
CA PHE A 24 21.76 -3.76 -3.42
C PHE A 24 21.59 -4.48 -4.76
N ALA A 25 22.71 -4.92 -5.33
CA ALA A 25 22.75 -5.85 -6.43
C ALA A 25 22.10 -7.17 -5.97
N HIS A 26 20.87 -7.41 -6.42
CA HIS A 26 20.42 -8.79 -6.58
C HIS A 26 21.16 -9.32 -7.81
N ASN A 27 22.16 -10.16 -7.56
CA ASN A 27 22.98 -10.80 -8.58
C ASN A 27 22.11 -11.60 -9.56
N ALA A 28 21.79 -11.02 -10.71
CA ALA A 28 21.75 -11.82 -11.92
C ALA A 28 23.21 -11.91 -12.36
N ALA A 29 23.94 -12.90 -11.86
CA ALA A 29 25.35 -13.09 -12.20
C ALA A 29 25.54 -12.92 -13.72
N ALA A 30 26.58 -12.16 -14.12
CA ALA A 30 26.80 -11.84 -15.52
C ALA A 30 26.74 -13.11 -16.37
N ARG A 31 25.94 -13.10 -17.44
CA ARG A 31 25.76 -14.24 -18.34
C ARG A 31 26.17 -13.87 -19.76
N THR A 32 26.42 -14.89 -20.56
CA THR A 32 26.55 -14.74 -22.01
C THR A 32 25.16 -14.62 -22.63
N TRP A 33 24.95 -13.54 -23.37
CA TRP A 33 23.79 -13.29 -24.22
C TRP A 33 24.14 -13.59 -25.67
N THR A 34 23.21 -14.17 -26.40
CA THR A 34 23.39 -14.67 -27.77
C THR A 34 22.35 -14.05 -28.70
N SER A 35 22.78 -13.64 -29.90
CA SER A 35 21.86 -13.12 -30.91
C SER A 35 20.89 -14.20 -31.41
N ALA A 36 19.74 -13.78 -31.95
CA ALA A 36 18.71 -14.68 -32.47
C ALA A 36 19.23 -15.68 -33.53
N ASP A 37 20.26 -15.30 -34.29
CA ASP A 37 20.91 -16.14 -35.30
C ASP A 37 22.14 -16.91 -34.76
N GLY A 38 22.47 -16.78 -33.48
CA GLY A 38 23.63 -17.40 -32.85
C GLY A 38 24.99 -16.81 -33.24
N SER A 39 25.03 -15.79 -34.10
CA SER A 39 26.28 -15.29 -34.69
C SER A 39 27.11 -14.40 -33.77
N LYS A 40 26.49 -13.81 -32.75
CA LYS A 40 27.12 -12.84 -31.85
C LYS A 40 26.79 -13.16 -30.40
N THR A 41 27.77 -12.95 -29.55
CA THR A 41 27.60 -13.06 -28.11
C THR A 41 28.23 -11.89 -27.38
N PHE A 42 27.74 -11.60 -26.18
CA PHE A 42 28.36 -10.66 -25.26
C PHE A 42 28.03 -11.03 -23.81
N GLU A 43 28.87 -10.60 -22.87
CA GLU A 43 28.61 -10.82 -21.44
C GLU A 43 28.01 -9.59 -20.78
N GLY A 44 27.00 -9.82 -19.93
CA GLY A 44 26.41 -8.76 -19.14
C GLY A 44 25.34 -9.25 -18.17
N GLU A 45 24.99 -8.38 -17.23
CA GLU A 45 23.98 -8.63 -16.19
C GLU A 45 22.62 -8.07 -16.62
N LEU A 46 21.56 -8.88 -16.50
CA LEU A 46 20.20 -8.41 -16.73
C LEU A 46 19.86 -7.33 -15.71
N THR A 47 19.48 -6.15 -16.20
CA THR A 47 19.09 -5.03 -15.33
C THR A 47 17.64 -4.65 -15.44
N ASN A 48 16.94 -4.98 -16.54
CA ASN A 48 15.51 -4.77 -16.70
C ASN A 48 14.99 -5.60 -17.89
N TYR A 49 13.76 -6.09 -17.78
CA TYR A 49 13.00 -6.65 -18.89
C TYR A 49 11.51 -6.28 -18.78
N ASP A 50 11.01 -5.57 -19.79
CA ASP A 50 9.59 -5.25 -19.91
C ASP A 50 8.93 -6.25 -20.86
N ALA A 51 8.15 -7.18 -20.31
CA ALA A 51 7.43 -8.20 -21.07
C ALA A 51 6.34 -7.63 -22.00
N THR A 52 5.84 -6.43 -21.72
CA THR A 52 4.79 -5.78 -22.53
C THR A 52 5.37 -5.19 -23.81
N SER A 53 6.49 -4.47 -23.70
CA SER A 53 7.17 -3.87 -24.85
C SER A 53 8.21 -4.80 -25.49
N GLY A 54 8.62 -5.86 -24.80
CA GLY A 54 9.70 -6.75 -25.20
C GLY A 54 11.08 -6.09 -25.09
N GLN A 55 11.24 -5.04 -24.27
CA GLN A 55 12.50 -4.32 -24.14
C GLN A 55 13.38 -4.93 -23.05
N VAL A 56 14.66 -5.16 -23.36
CA VAL A 56 15.65 -5.78 -22.49
C VAL A 56 16.78 -4.79 -22.24
N THR A 57 17.21 -4.63 -20.99
CA THR A 57 18.38 -3.82 -20.63
C THR A 57 19.41 -4.66 -19.91
N VAL A 58 20.65 -4.63 -20.40
CA VAL A 58 21.79 -5.38 -19.86
C VAL A 58 22.92 -4.41 -19.50
N SER A 59 23.51 -4.59 -18.32
CA SER A 59 24.72 -3.87 -17.89
C SER A 59 25.97 -4.63 -18.32
N MET A 60 26.86 -3.96 -19.05
CA MET A 60 28.14 -4.51 -19.52
C MET A 60 29.24 -4.30 -18.48
N ALA A 61 30.34 -5.05 -18.61
CA ALA A 61 31.57 -4.79 -17.85
C ALA A 61 32.01 -3.32 -18.01
N GLY A 62 32.04 -2.57 -16.90
CA GLY A 62 32.27 -1.12 -16.87
C GLY A 62 31.02 -0.27 -16.58
N GLY A 63 29.87 -0.87 -16.29
CA GLY A 63 28.66 -0.18 -15.83
C GLY A 63 27.87 0.54 -16.93
N LYS A 64 28.18 0.24 -18.20
CA LYS A 64 27.44 0.79 -19.34
C LYS A 64 26.23 -0.09 -19.63
N ASN A 65 25.05 0.50 -19.61
CA ASN A 65 23.81 -0.19 -19.99
C ASN A 65 23.61 -0.18 -21.51
N ILE A 66 23.11 -1.29 -22.03
CA ILE A 66 22.62 -1.43 -23.40
C ILE A 66 21.17 -1.89 -23.37
N THR A 67 20.35 -1.30 -24.25
CA THR A 67 18.92 -1.60 -24.35
C THR A 67 18.60 -2.05 -25.76
N PHE A 68 17.86 -3.15 -25.90
CA PHE A 68 17.50 -3.75 -27.18
C PHE A 68 16.20 -4.54 -27.09
N ALA A 69 15.65 -4.94 -28.23
CA ALA A 69 14.42 -5.73 -28.29
C ALA A 69 14.71 -7.22 -28.07
N GLN A 70 13.85 -7.92 -27.33
CA GLN A 70 13.98 -9.37 -27.07
C GLN A 70 14.08 -10.20 -28.35
N ALA A 71 13.50 -9.73 -29.46
CA ALA A 71 13.58 -10.40 -30.76
C ALA A 71 15.01 -10.49 -31.33
N MET A 72 15.96 -9.75 -30.74
CA MET A 72 17.38 -9.84 -31.09
C MET A 72 18.10 -10.99 -30.39
N LEU A 73 17.45 -11.67 -29.44
CA LEU A 73 18.06 -12.71 -28.62
C LEU A 73 17.72 -14.12 -29.11
N SER A 74 18.57 -15.07 -28.72
CA SER A 74 18.33 -16.50 -28.87
C SER A 74 17.07 -16.96 -28.10
N GLU A 75 16.50 -18.09 -28.50
CA GLU A 75 15.34 -18.67 -27.80
C GLU A 75 15.65 -18.99 -26.32
N GLU A 76 16.88 -19.44 -26.04
CA GLU A 76 17.35 -19.74 -24.68
C GLU A 76 17.41 -18.48 -23.81
N ASP A 77 17.91 -17.36 -24.35
CA ASP A 77 17.96 -16.10 -23.63
C ASP A 77 16.56 -15.51 -23.44
N ILE A 78 15.65 -15.68 -24.39
CA ILE A 78 14.24 -15.29 -24.24
C ILE A 78 13.55 -16.13 -23.14
N ALA A 79 13.87 -17.43 -23.04
CA ALA A 79 13.36 -18.28 -21.97
C ALA A 79 13.89 -17.81 -20.60
N PHE A 80 15.19 -17.50 -20.51
CA PHE A 80 15.78 -16.93 -19.30
C PHE A 80 15.11 -15.62 -18.87
N LEU A 81 14.83 -14.71 -19.81
CA LEU A 81 14.14 -13.45 -19.51
C LEU A 81 12.77 -13.67 -18.87
N LYS A 82 12.01 -14.67 -19.31
CA LYS A 82 10.69 -15.01 -18.75
C LYS A 82 10.79 -15.62 -17.36
N GLU A 83 11.85 -16.39 -17.10
CA GLU A 83 12.11 -16.99 -15.79
C GLU A 83 12.65 -15.95 -14.78
N ASN A 84 13.35 -14.92 -15.26
CA ASN A 84 14.03 -13.91 -14.45
C ASN A 84 13.38 -12.51 -14.55
N SER A 85 12.16 -12.41 -15.08
CA SER A 85 11.40 -11.15 -15.21
C SER A 85 10.90 -10.57 -13.89
N SER A 86 11.25 -11.18 -12.76
CA SER A 86 10.91 -10.72 -11.40
C SER A 86 11.83 -9.61 -10.87
N GLY A 87 12.82 -9.15 -11.65
CA GLY A 87 13.78 -8.14 -11.21
C GLY A 87 13.83 -6.91 -12.11
N SER A 88 13.45 -5.76 -11.52
CA SER A 88 13.69 -4.38 -12.01
C SER A 88 12.54 -3.68 -12.72
N SER A 89 11.48 -3.43 -11.95
CA SER A 89 11.00 -2.05 -11.86
C SER A 89 11.45 -1.51 -10.51
N GLY A 90 11.56 -0.20 -10.32
CA GLY A 90 11.70 0.41 -8.99
C GLY A 90 10.48 0.20 -8.07
N GLY A 91 9.73 -0.88 -8.27
CA GLY A 91 8.64 -1.37 -7.48
C GLY A 91 8.96 -2.79 -7.02
N VAL A 92 8.51 -3.09 -5.81
CA VAL A 92 8.36 -4.41 -5.18
C VAL A 92 8.56 -5.58 -6.16
N ALA A 93 9.43 -6.54 -5.83
CA ALA A 93 9.50 -7.82 -6.54
C ALA A 93 8.13 -8.50 -6.41
N LEU A 94 7.27 -8.32 -7.41
CA LEU A 94 5.92 -8.84 -7.40
C LEU A 94 5.99 -10.33 -7.77
N LYS A 95 5.65 -11.24 -6.84
CA LYS A 95 5.38 -12.63 -7.23
C LYS A 95 4.26 -12.61 -8.28
N GLY A 96 4.39 -13.42 -9.32
CA GLY A 96 3.34 -13.56 -10.33
C GLY A 96 2.04 -13.98 -9.64
N LEU A 97 0.91 -13.35 -9.97
CA LEU A 97 -0.38 -13.69 -9.40
C LEU A 97 -0.88 -15.02 -9.99
N PRO A 98 -1.03 -16.09 -9.19
CA PRO A 98 -1.64 -17.32 -9.66
C PRO A 98 -3.15 -17.11 -9.93
N GLU A 99 -3.76 -18.02 -10.70
CA GLU A 99 -5.21 -18.05 -10.92
C GLU A 99 -5.97 -18.19 -9.59
N GLU A 100 -5.39 -18.93 -8.66
CA GLU A 100 -5.87 -19.13 -7.30
C GLU A 100 -4.69 -18.95 -6.33
N LEU A 101 -4.88 -18.13 -5.29
CA LEU A 101 -3.84 -17.96 -4.27
C LEU A 101 -3.63 -19.27 -3.50
N PRO A 102 -2.39 -19.62 -3.14
CA PRO A 102 -2.14 -20.67 -2.18
C PRO A 102 -2.56 -20.23 -0.78
N ASP A 103 -2.66 -21.19 0.13
CA ASP A 103 -2.73 -20.91 1.56
C ASP A 103 -1.53 -20.09 2.02
N PRO A 104 -1.70 -19.22 3.03
CA PRO A 104 -0.56 -18.58 3.69
C PRO A 104 0.43 -19.62 4.18
N ASP A 105 1.71 -19.43 3.89
CA ASP A 105 2.80 -20.33 4.31
C ASP A 105 3.06 -20.31 5.83
N GLY A 106 2.50 -19.33 6.53
CA GLY A 106 2.63 -19.16 7.98
C GLY A 106 3.95 -18.52 8.41
N GLU A 107 4.75 -18.07 7.46
CA GLU A 107 6.02 -17.37 7.68
C GLU A 107 5.81 -15.87 7.91
N GLU A 108 6.78 -15.24 8.58
CA GLU A 108 6.80 -13.79 8.76
C GLU A 108 7.35 -13.08 7.52
N ALA A 109 7.01 -11.80 7.34
CA ALA A 109 7.57 -10.99 6.27
C ALA A 109 9.06 -10.68 6.47
N ASP A 110 9.75 -10.30 5.39
CA ASP A 110 11.12 -9.78 5.44
C ASP A 110 11.17 -8.38 6.06
N MET A 111 11.32 -8.34 7.37
CA MET A 111 11.38 -7.10 8.17
C MET A 111 12.59 -6.20 7.84
N SER A 112 13.52 -6.61 6.97
CA SER A 112 14.58 -5.73 6.47
C SER A 112 14.08 -4.72 5.42
N GLN A 113 12.89 -4.97 4.84
CA GLN A 113 12.30 -4.12 3.82
C GLN A 113 11.35 -3.07 4.42
N PRO A 114 11.19 -1.91 3.77
CA PRO A 114 10.21 -0.92 4.19
C PRO A 114 8.78 -1.45 4.14
N VAL A 115 8.02 -1.22 5.21
CA VAL A 115 6.61 -1.58 5.31
C VAL A 115 5.81 -0.99 4.15
N LYS A 116 4.96 -1.82 3.54
CA LYS A 116 3.98 -1.42 2.51
C LYS A 116 2.64 -1.14 3.16
N VAL A 117 2.30 0.13 3.27
CA VAL A 117 1.06 0.58 3.90
C VAL A 117 -0.01 0.84 2.84
N TYR A 118 -1.16 0.19 2.98
CA TYR A 118 -2.36 0.43 2.18
C TYR A 118 -3.44 1.01 3.08
N ILE A 119 -3.81 2.26 2.84
CA ILE A 119 -4.82 2.96 3.63
C ILE A 119 -6.19 2.75 2.98
N LEU A 120 -7.12 2.20 3.75
CA LEU A 120 -8.49 1.91 3.32
C LEU A 120 -9.46 2.89 4.01
N MET A 121 -10.00 3.81 3.23
CA MET A 121 -10.97 4.82 3.68
C MET A 121 -12.30 4.67 2.93
N GLY A 122 -13.38 5.15 3.53
CA GLY A 122 -14.70 5.13 2.90
C GLY A 122 -15.83 5.02 3.92
N GLN A 123 -16.94 4.42 3.48
CA GLN A 123 -18.13 4.25 4.32
C GLN A 123 -18.44 2.77 4.64
N SER A 124 -19.72 2.41 4.77
CA SER A 124 -20.19 1.11 5.28
C SER A 124 -19.62 -0.10 4.52
N ASN A 125 -19.55 -0.08 3.20
CA ASN A 125 -18.99 -1.20 2.43
C ASN A 125 -17.48 -1.39 2.67
N MET A 126 -16.75 -0.30 2.96
CA MET A 126 -15.35 -0.38 3.39
C MET A 126 -15.24 -0.87 4.83
N LEU A 127 -16.15 -0.41 5.71
CA LEU A 127 -16.22 -0.87 7.10
C LEU A 127 -16.32 -2.40 7.16
N GLY A 128 -17.14 -2.97 6.27
CA GLY A 128 -17.32 -4.39 6.12
C GLY A 128 -18.54 -4.90 6.88
N PHE A 129 -19.53 -5.38 6.13
CA PHE A 129 -20.74 -6.01 6.66
C PHE A 129 -20.94 -7.43 6.10
N GLY A 130 -19.98 -7.95 5.33
CA GLY A 130 -19.97 -9.33 4.86
C GLY A 130 -20.01 -10.30 6.04
N LYS A 131 -20.77 -11.37 5.92
CA LYS A 131 -20.95 -12.33 7.01
C LYS A 131 -19.96 -13.48 6.88
N PRO A 132 -19.23 -13.83 7.95
CA PRO A 132 -18.20 -14.86 7.89
C PRO A 132 -18.77 -16.24 7.60
N GLY A 133 -19.91 -16.62 8.19
CA GLY A 133 -20.51 -17.95 8.00
C GLY A 133 -20.72 -18.34 6.53
N PRO A 134 -21.52 -17.58 5.75
CA PRO A 134 -21.72 -17.88 4.33
C PRO A 134 -20.43 -17.87 3.50
N LEU A 135 -19.48 -16.99 3.83
CA LEU A 135 -18.18 -16.98 3.15
C LEU A 135 -17.38 -18.24 3.47
N GLN A 136 -17.44 -18.74 4.71
CA GLN A 136 -16.71 -19.93 5.12
C GLN A 136 -17.26 -21.18 4.44
N GLU A 137 -18.59 -21.28 4.31
CA GLU A 137 -19.25 -22.35 3.55
C GLU A 137 -18.84 -22.32 2.08
N ALA A 138 -18.78 -21.13 1.46
CA ALA A 138 -18.33 -20.97 0.09
C ALA A 138 -16.84 -21.32 -0.09
N ALA A 139 -15.98 -20.93 0.87
CA ALA A 139 -14.55 -21.26 0.87
C ALA A 139 -14.31 -22.77 1.00
N LYS A 140 -15.01 -23.45 1.91
CA LYS A 140 -15.00 -24.92 2.03
C LYS A 140 -15.50 -25.63 0.76
N ALA A 141 -16.31 -24.94 -0.05
CA ALA A 141 -16.80 -25.43 -1.34
C ALA A 141 -15.90 -25.04 -2.54
N GLY A 142 -14.73 -24.44 -2.29
CA GLY A 142 -13.73 -24.09 -3.31
C GLY A 142 -13.77 -22.66 -3.83
N THR A 143 -14.61 -21.78 -3.27
CA THR A 143 -14.65 -20.36 -3.65
C THR A 143 -13.78 -19.51 -2.73
N TYR A 144 -12.68 -18.94 -3.25
CA TYR A 144 -11.64 -18.29 -2.43
C TYR A 144 -11.02 -19.26 -1.40
N PRO A 145 -10.51 -20.41 -1.85
CA PRO A 145 -10.08 -21.50 -0.96
C PRO A 145 -8.95 -21.09 -0.02
N TYR A 146 -8.06 -20.17 -0.44
CA TYR A 146 -6.98 -19.57 0.37
C TYR A 146 -7.44 -18.92 1.69
N LEU A 147 -8.74 -18.70 1.88
CA LEU A 147 -9.30 -18.16 3.11
C LEU A 147 -9.43 -19.21 4.21
N VAL A 148 -9.52 -20.50 3.90
CA VAL A 148 -9.67 -21.58 4.87
C VAL A 148 -8.58 -22.63 4.69
N ASP A 149 -8.11 -23.21 5.79
CA ASP A 149 -7.15 -24.31 5.76
C ASP A 149 -7.83 -25.66 5.44
N GLU A 150 -7.04 -26.75 5.44
CA GLU A 150 -7.53 -28.12 5.22
C GLU A 150 -8.59 -28.57 6.25
N ALA A 151 -8.58 -28.01 7.47
CA ALA A 151 -9.60 -28.25 8.48
C ALA A 151 -10.86 -27.39 8.27
N GLY A 152 -10.80 -26.45 7.34
CA GLY A 152 -11.87 -25.50 7.06
C GLY A 152 -11.93 -24.33 8.04
N GLU A 153 -10.87 -24.10 8.81
CA GLU A 153 -10.72 -22.97 9.71
C GLU A 153 -10.08 -21.79 8.99
N TRP A 154 -10.30 -20.56 9.45
CA TRP A 154 -9.75 -19.38 8.77
C TRP A 154 -8.23 -19.39 8.78
N THR A 155 -7.64 -19.13 7.61
CA THR A 155 -6.19 -18.97 7.50
C THR A 155 -5.73 -17.70 8.21
N VAL A 156 -4.45 -17.67 8.59
CA VAL A 156 -3.81 -16.53 9.26
C VAL A 156 -2.55 -16.15 8.49
N ARG A 157 -2.45 -14.86 8.19
CA ARG A 157 -1.32 -14.25 7.47
C ARG A 157 -0.40 -13.51 8.44
N LYS A 158 0.81 -14.04 8.63
CA LYS A 158 1.83 -13.48 9.55
C LYS A 158 2.78 -12.46 8.89
N ASP A 159 2.57 -12.20 7.61
CA ASP A 159 3.25 -11.21 6.77
C ASP A 159 2.42 -9.93 6.58
N VAL A 160 1.12 -9.98 6.93
CA VAL A 160 0.18 -8.85 6.80
C VAL A 160 -0.42 -8.47 8.15
N ARG A 161 -0.14 -7.24 8.59
CA ARG A 161 -0.79 -6.62 9.74
C ARG A 161 -2.13 -6.00 9.30
N ASN A 162 -3.22 -6.43 9.93
CA ASN A 162 -4.54 -5.85 9.74
C ASN A 162 -4.82 -4.86 10.88
N VAL A 163 -4.95 -3.58 10.52
CA VAL A 163 -5.19 -2.50 11.49
C VAL A 163 -6.51 -1.83 11.15
N ARG A 164 -7.36 -1.63 12.15
CA ARG A 164 -8.59 -0.86 12.04
C ARG A 164 -8.69 0.12 13.19
N VAL A 165 -8.76 1.39 12.83
CA VAL A 165 -9.11 2.50 13.70
C VAL A 165 -10.42 3.12 13.22
N MET A 166 -11.17 3.74 14.13
CA MET A 166 -12.43 4.37 13.78
C MET A 166 -12.71 5.57 14.69
N CYS A 167 -13.17 6.66 14.09
CA CYS A 167 -13.67 7.84 14.78
C CYS A 167 -15.00 8.30 14.18
N SER A 168 -15.68 9.22 14.87
CA SER A 168 -16.85 9.91 14.33
C SER A 168 -16.54 11.39 14.24
N GLY A 169 -16.45 11.91 13.02
CA GLY A 169 -15.97 13.26 12.75
C GLY A 169 -14.55 13.40 13.27
N ASN A 170 -14.26 14.54 13.89
CA ASN A 170 -12.98 14.84 14.53
C ASN A 170 -12.86 14.35 15.99
N SER A 171 -13.73 13.45 16.44
CA SER A 171 -13.59 12.85 17.78
C SER A 171 -12.34 11.96 17.86
N PRO A 172 -11.76 11.74 19.06
CA PRO A 172 -10.65 10.79 19.22
C PRO A 172 -10.97 9.41 18.64
N ALA A 173 -10.04 8.87 17.87
CA ALA A 173 -10.17 7.54 17.29
C ALA A 173 -10.05 6.45 18.35
N LYS A 174 -10.68 5.31 18.07
CA LYS A 174 -10.56 4.09 18.85
C LYS A 174 -9.94 3.00 18.01
N ASP A 175 -9.08 2.22 18.64
CA ASP A 175 -8.53 1.00 18.06
C ASP A 175 -9.61 -0.09 18.09
N HIS A 176 -9.78 -0.78 16.97
CA HIS A 176 -10.72 -1.88 16.82
C HIS A 176 -10.02 -3.19 16.50
N ILE A 177 -9.00 -3.15 15.64
CA ILE A 177 -8.22 -4.31 15.24
C ILE A 177 -6.76 -3.86 15.12
N ASN A 178 -5.84 -4.65 15.64
CA ASN A 178 -4.41 -4.54 15.40
C ASN A 178 -3.79 -5.92 15.62
N ASP A 179 -3.87 -6.77 14.60
CA ASP A 179 -3.47 -8.16 14.67
C ASP A 179 -2.95 -8.66 13.31
N TRP A 180 -2.44 -9.89 13.28
CA TRP A 180 -2.19 -10.61 12.04
C TRP A 180 -3.49 -10.81 11.26
N MET A 181 -3.38 -10.80 9.94
CA MET A 181 -4.57 -10.82 9.11
C MET A 181 -5.26 -12.20 9.16
N THR A 182 -6.47 -12.20 9.68
CA THR A 182 -7.42 -13.32 9.65
C THR A 182 -8.84 -12.79 9.79
N ILE A 183 -9.84 -13.60 9.44
CA ILE A 183 -11.25 -13.22 9.59
C ILE A 183 -11.67 -13.40 11.06
N GLN A 184 -11.97 -12.28 11.74
CA GLN A 184 -12.39 -12.26 13.15
C GLN A 184 -13.82 -11.72 13.35
N GLY A 185 -14.53 -11.35 12.28
CA GLY A 185 -15.84 -10.72 12.37
C GLY A 185 -16.48 -10.45 11.00
N ASN A 186 -17.27 -9.38 10.91
CA ASN A 186 -17.79 -8.95 9.60
C ASN A 186 -16.63 -8.59 8.67
N ILE A 187 -16.79 -8.91 7.38
CA ILE A 187 -15.76 -8.81 6.36
C ILE A 187 -16.00 -7.58 5.49
N GLY A 188 -14.95 -6.82 5.23
CA GLY A 188 -14.87 -5.87 4.14
C GLY A 188 -13.85 -6.28 3.08
N PRO A 189 -13.46 -5.36 2.18
CA PRO A 189 -12.50 -5.66 1.12
C PRO A 189 -11.07 -5.87 1.63
N GLU A 190 -10.75 -5.50 2.87
CA GLU A 190 -9.43 -5.62 3.48
C GLU A 190 -8.89 -7.05 3.45
N ILE A 191 -9.76 -8.05 3.60
CA ILE A 191 -9.34 -9.46 3.64
C ILE A 191 -8.86 -9.87 2.25
N GLY A 192 -9.66 -9.63 1.21
CA GLY A 192 -9.25 -9.92 -0.17
C GLY A 192 -7.99 -9.14 -0.55
N ILE A 193 -8.01 -7.81 -0.37
CA ILE A 193 -6.87 -6.95 -0.72
C ILE A 193 -5.61 -7.44 -0.01
N GLY A 194 -5.66 -7.56 1.31
CA GLY A 194 -4.53 -7.98 2.13
C GLY A 194 -3.97 -9.32 1.66
N HIS A 195 -4.85 -10.30 1.39
CA HIS A 195 -4.41 -11.60 0.91
C HIS A 195 -3.62 -11.52 -0.41
N PHE A 196 -4.13 -10.78 -1.39
CA PHE A 196 -3.42 -10.62 -2.65
C PHE A 196 -2.12 -9.81 -2.50
N VAL A 197 -2.14 -8.70 -1.76
CA VAL A 197 -0.95 -7.83 -1.70
C VAL A 197 0.21 -8.44 -0.91
N GLY A 198 -0.03 -9.17 0.17
CA GLY A 198 1.06 -9.86 0.87
C GLY A 198 1.56 -11.11 0.15
N HIS A 199 0.75 -11.75 -0.71
CA HIS A 199 1.28 -12.82 -1.56
C HIS A 199 2.33 -12.29 -2.54
N VAL A 200 2.06 -11.14 -3.18
CA VAL A 200 2.94 -10.61 -4.21
C VAL A 200 4.19 -9.94 -3.67
N THR A 201 4.39 -9.80 -2.36
CA THR A 201 5.55 -9.08 -1.80
C THR A 201 6.14 -9.83 -0.64
N ASP A 202 7.46 -9.83 -0.52
CA ASP A 202 8.12 -10.34 0.68
C ASP A 202 8.27 -9.25 1.77
N ALA A 203 8.07 -7.97 1.42
CA ALA A 203 8.05 -6.87 2.39
C ALA A 203 6.86 -6.97 3.37
N PRO A 204 7.00 -6.50 4.62
CA PRO A 204 5.88 -6.44 5.56
C PRO A 204 4.77 -5.55 5.04
N VAL A 205 3.52 -6.00 5.15
CA VAL A 205 2.34 -5.25 4.71
C VAL A 205 1.52 -4.80 5.90
N MET A 206 1.04 -3.56 5.84
CA MET A 206 -0.02 -3.05 6.71
C MET A 206 -1.25 -2.70 5.88
N ILE A 207 -2.38 -3.32 6.19
CA ILE A 207 -3.69 -2.87 5.74
C ILE A 207 -4.30 -2.02 6.84
N LEU A 208 -4.36 -0.70 6.62
CA LEU A 208 -4.82 0.27 7.62
C LEU A 208 -6.19 0.79 7.23
N LYS A 209 -7.24 0.30 7.89
CA LYS A 209 -8.60 0.77 7.73
C LYS A 209 -8.89 1.92 8.69
N SER A 210 -9.21 3.08 8.13
CA SER A 210 -9.66 4.27 8.86
C SER A 210 -10.93 4.77 8.18
N CYS A 211 -12.06 4.27 8.64
CA CYS A 211 -13.35 4.51 8.00
C CYS A 211 -14.52 4.29 8.95
N ILE A 212 -15.67 4.89 8.64
CA ILE A 212 -16.93 4.69 9.38
C ILE A 212 -18.14 4.77 8.43
N GLY A 213 -19.21 4.03 8.76
CA GLY A 213 -20.43 4.00 7.95
C GLY A 213 -21.24 5.30 7.99
N ASN A 214 -22.22 5.40 7.06
CA ASN A 214 -23.14 6.53 6.94
C ASN A 214 -22.42 7.87 6.72
N ARG A 215 -21.59 7.93 5.68
CA ARG A 215 -20.77 9.08 5.32
C ARG A 215 -20.87 9.36 3.83
N SER A 216 -21.19 10.59 3.50
CA SER A 216 -21.36 11.06 2.13
C SER A 216 -20.11 11.76 1.63
N LEU A 217 -19.83 11.64 0.33
CA LEU A 217 -18.69 12.33 -0.31
C LEU A 217 -18.92 13.84 -0.41
N GLY A 218 -20.17 14.27 -0.61
CA GLY A 218 -20.53 15.69 -0.77
C GLY A 218 -20.67 16.46 0.54
N TRP A 219 -20.42 15.83 1.69
CA TRP A 219 -20.51 16.50 3.00
C TRP A 219 -19.48 15.93 3.97
N ASP A 220 -19.58 14.66 4.38
CA ASP A 220 -18.76 14.16 5.49
C ASP A 220 -17.30 13.90 5.13
N LEU A 221 -17.08 13.30 3.96
CA LEU A 221 -15.77 12.95 3.41
C LEU A 221 -15.30 13.96 2.34
N LEU A 222 -15.82 15.19 2.41
CA LEU A 222 -15.49 16.25 1.47
C LEU A 222 -13.98 16.56 1.54
N PRO A 223 -13.24 16.52 0.42
CA PRO A 223 -11.80 16.70 0.44
C PRO A 223 -11.42 18.17 0.72
N PRO A 224 -10.24 18.41 1.33
CA PRO A 224 -9.72 19.75 1.59
C PRO A 224 -9.67 20.62 0.35
N GLY A 225 -10.02 21.91 0.51
CA GLY A 225 -10.03 22.89 -0.58
C GLY A 225 -11.24 22.81 -1.52
N THR A 226 -12.23 21.96 -1.23
CA THR A 226 -13.49 21.97 -1.98
C THR A 226 -14.22 23.29 -1.76
N GLU A 227 -14.50 24.03 -2.84
CA GLU A 227 -15.29 25.26 -2.78
C GLU A 227 -16.78 24.95 -2.59
N ALA A 228 -17.53 25.94 -2.07
CA ALA A 228 -18.99 25.87 -2.02
C ALA A 228 -19.57 25.74 -3.43
N TRP A 229 -20.61 24.91 -3.61
CA TRP A 229 -21.21 24.68 -4.93
C TRP A 229 -22.74 24.78 -4.90
N GLU A 230 -23.37 25.04 -6.05
CA GLU A 230 -24.83 24.94 -6.16
C GLU A 230 -25.26 23.52 -6.51
N HIS A 231 -26.23 22.99 -5.76
CA HIS A 231 -26.89 21.72 -6.08
C HIS A 231 -28.36 21.79 -5.67
N GLY A 232 -29.26 21.49 -6.62
CA GLY A 232 -30.71 21.50 -6.37
C GLY A 232 -31.25 22.87 -5.92
N GLY A 233 -30.68 23.96 -6.43
CA GLY A 233 -31.06 25.34 -6.07
C GLY A 233 -30.65 25.75 -4.65
N LYS A 234 -29.73 25.00 -4.01
CA LYS A 234 -29.16 25.33 -2.71
C LYS A 234 -27.64 25.38 -2.82
N LEU A 235 -27.05 26.38 -2.16
CA LEU A 235 -25.61 26.45 -1.96
C LEU A 235 -25.22 25.39 -0.93
N GLN A 236 -24.46 24.39 -1.35
CA GLN A 236 -23.86 23.40 -0.48
C GLN A 236 -22.54 23.93 0.06
N PRO A 237 -22.19 23.62 1.32
CA PRO A 237 -20.96 24.14 1.88
C PRO A 237 -19.71 23.53 1.23
N GLY A 238 -18.68 24.36 1.06
CA GLY A 238 -17.32 23.92 0.78
C GLY A 238 -16.69 23.26 2.02
N TYR A 239 -15.47 22.75 1.86
CA TYR A 239 -14.71 22.13 2.94
C TYR A 239 -14.57 23.08 4.14
N ARG A 240 -14.78 22.52 5.35
CA ARG A 240 -14.93 23.24 6.62
C ARG A 240 -16.06 24.28 6.66
N GLY A 241 -16.94 24.26 5.68
CA GLY A 241 -18.17 25.04 5.69
C GLY A 241 -19.25 24.39 6.55
N THR A 242 -20.21 25.21 6.95
CA THR A 242 -21.45 24.79 7.62
C THR A 242 -22.65 25.20 6.78
N PRO A 243 -23.86 24.70 7.05
CA PRO A 243 -25.06 25.18 6.36
C PRO A 243 -25.30 26.69 6.51
N ASP A 244 -24.88 27.28 7.64
CA ASP A 244 -25.01 28.71 7.92
C ASP A 244 -23.87 29.54 7.31
N GLU A 245 -22.67 28.96 7.22
CA GLU A 245 -21.47 29.56 6.64
C GLU A 245 -20.89 28.65 5.54
N PRO A 246 -21.52 28.61 4.35
CA PRO A 246 -21.19 27.61 3.33
C PRO A 246 -19.85 27.85 2.63
N GLN A 247 -19.26 29.04 2.74
CA GLN A 247 -18.05 29.40 1.99
C GLN A 247 -16.84 28.52 2.34
N GLY A 248 -16.83 27.89 3.52
CA GLY A 248 -15.74 27.02 3.95
C GLY A 248 -14.48 27.79 4.34
N ASP A 249 -13.58 27.12 5.07
CA ASP A 249 -12.28 27.65 5.51
C ASP A 249 -12.30 29.12 6.02
N THR A 250 -13.39 29.54 6.66
CA THR A 250 -13.59 30.92 7.14
C THR A 250 -12.84 31.24 8.43
N GLY A 251 -12.06 30.29 8.95
CA GLY A 251 -11.35 30.41 10.24
C GLY A 251 -12.23 30.16 11.47
N GLY A 252 -13.41 29.57 11.28
CA GLY A 252 -14.32 29.17 12.37
C GLY A 252 -13.73 28.10 13.30
N ASP A 253 -14.26 28.01 14.52
CA ASP A 253 -13.86 26.99 15.50
C ASP A 253 -14.44 25.62 15.15
N MET A 254 -13.65 24.82 14.42
CA MET A 254 -14.04 23.47 13.99
C MET A 254 -14.03 22.44 15.14
N SER A 255 -13.69 22.84 16.38
CA SER A 255 -13.78 21.96 17.55
C SER A 255 -15.23 21.75 18.03
N ARG A 256 -16.17 22.56 17.52
CA ARG A 256 -17.56 22.59 17.95
C ARG A 256 -18.52 22.21 16.81
N GLY A 257 -18.66 20.91 16.58
CA GLY A 257 -19.74 20.37 15.74
C GLY A 257 -19.27 19.81 14.40
N TRP A 258 -20.27 19.38 13.61
CA TRP A 258 -20.04 18.72 12.33
C TRP A 258 -20.03 19.73 11.18
N TYR A 259 -19.05 19.58 10.29
CA TYR A 259 -18.81 20.45 9.15
C TYR A 259 -18.49 19.63 7.90
N ALA A 260 -18.45 20.28 6.73
CA ALA A 260 -18.12 19.60 5.49
C ALA A 260 -16.64 19.13 5.50
N GLY A 261 -16.40 17.82 5.40
CA GLY A 261 -15.07 17.22 5.51
C GLY A 261 -14.69 16.81 6.94
N CYS A 262 -15.60 16.92 7.91
CA CYS A 262 -15.31 16.57 9.31
C CYS A 262 -14.87 15.11 9.49
N GLN A 263 -15.49 14.18 8.75
CA GLN A 263 -15.06 12.78 8.80
C GLN A 263 -13.75 12.57 8.04
N TYR A 264 -13.53 13.27 6.92
CA TYR A 264 -12.24 13.20 6.22
C TYR A 264 -11.09 13.56 7.17
N ASP A 265 -11.21 14.67 7.90
CA ASP A 265 -10.20 15.12 8.86
C ASP A 265 -9.99 14.09 9.97
N GLY A 266 -11.08 13.53 10.49
CA GLY A 266 -11.05 12.47 11.49
C GLY A 266 -10.30 11.22 11.02
N ASP A 267 -10.70 10.66 9.87
CA ASP A 267 -10.15 9.41 9.34
C ASP A 267 -8.67 9.60 8.95
N VAL A 268 -8.32 10.73 8.34
CA VAL A 268 -6.92 11.06 8.00
C VAL A 268 -6.08 11.25 9.25
N SER A 269 -6.60 11.95 10.27
CA SER A 269 -5.87 12.13 11.53
C SER A 269 -5.67 10.80 12.26
N ALA A 270 -6.68 9.92 12.26
CA ALA A 270 -6.60 8.60 12.88
C ALA A 270 -5.57 7.72 12.16
N ALA A 271 -5.56 7.73 10.83
CA ALA A 271 -4.56 7.00 10.04
C ALA A 271 -3.15 7.52 10.33
N LYS A 272 -2.95 8.84 10.34
CA LYS A 272 -1.65 9.45 10.69
C LYS A 272 -1.15 9.03 12.07
N ALA A 273 -2.03 9.03 13.07
CA ALA A 273 -1.67 8.62 14.43
C ALA A 273 -1.17 7.16 14.50
N VAL A 274 -1.73 6.26 13.69
CA VAL A 274 -1.20 4.89 13.58
C VAL A 274 0.20 4.90 12.96
N LEU A 275 0.39 5.65 11.88
CA LEU A 275 1.66 5.68 11.15
C LEU A 275 2.80 6.37 11.91
N GLU A 276 2.48 7.29 12.82
CA GLU A 276 3.45 7.92 13.72
C GLU A 276 4.06 6.92 14.73
N ASN A 277 3.40 5.78 14.96
CA ASN A 277 3.85 4.71 15.84
C ASN A 277 4.35 3.48 15.06
N LEU A 278 4.76 3.64 13.80
CA LEU A 278 5.50 2.62 13.06
C LEU A 278 6.95 2.61 13.54
N ASP A 279 7.33 1.54 14.24
CA ASP A 279 8.72 1.24 14.62
C ASP A 279 9.53 0.67 13.45
#